data_AF-A0A969HZ06-F1
#
_entry.id   AF-A0A969HZ06-F1
#
_cell.length_a   1.000
_cell.length_b   1.000
_cell.length_c   1.000
_cell.angle_alpha   90.00
_cell.angle_beta   90.00
_cell.angle_gamma   90.00
#
_symmetry.space_group_name_H-M   'P 1'
#
loop_
_entity.id
_entity.type
_entity.pdbx_description
1 polymer ?
#
loop_
_entity_poly.entity_id
_entity_poly.type
_entity_poly.pdbx_seq_one_letter_code
_entity_poly.pdbx_strand_id
1 'polypeptide(L)'
;MVAVTHECDYPPDACTKPVITSSTMPHTGLSSAQIDAIVSAQVREQLSIYHLDATLLHQLQPTLILTQALCEVCAVAFDQVRHAVRDLGGEPRILSLEPTTLDGIFETIEMVGAVTGCTATAQALTSSLRERVATVQQR
;
A
#
# COMPACT_ATOMS: atom_id res chain seq x y z
N MET A 1 -7.03 0.31 -12.35
CA MET A 1 -6.57 -0.58 -11.28
C MET A 1 -7.06 -1.99 -11.57
N VAL A 2 -6.19 -3.00 -11.40
CA VAL A 2 -6.49 -4.41 -11.70
C VAL A 2 -6.67 -5.27 -10.44
N ALA A 3 -6.16 -4.82 -9.30
CA ALA A 3 -6.32 -5.45 -7.99
C ALA A 3 -6.09 -4.42 -6.87
N VAL A 4 -6.48 -4.79 -5.65
CA VAL A 4 -6.34 -4.00 -4.42
C VAL A 4 -5.93 -4.88 -3.22
N THR A 5 -5.53 -4.28 -2.11
CA THR A 5 -5.29 -5.00 -0.85
C THR A 5 -6.61 -5.30 -0.12
N HIS A 6 -6.59 -6.19 0.87
CA HIS A 6 -7.79 -6.53 1.68
C HIS A 6 -8.38 -5.37 2.48
N GLU A 7 -7.63 -4.28 2.70
CA GLU A 7 -8.11 -3.11 3.44
C GLU A 7 -8.50 -1.94 2.52
N CYS A 8 -8.32 -2.06 1.20
CA CYS A 8 -8.70 -1.01 0.26
C CYS A 8 -10.23 -0.92 0.12
N ASP A 9 -10.82 0.10 0.74
CA ASP A 9 -12.24 0.42 0.68
C ASP A 9 -12.55 1.74 -0.07
N TYR A 10 -11.50 2.43 -0.55
CA TYR A 10 -11.60 3.71 -1.24
C TYR A 10 -10.68 3.79 -2.47
N PRO A 11 -11.12 4.45 -3.57
CA PRO A 11 -12.47 4.97 -3.82
C PRO A 11 -13.50 3.83 -3.90
N PRO A 12 -14.82 4.09 -3.92
CA PRO A 12 -15.83 3.02 -3.95
C PRO A 12 -15.60 1.95 -5.03
N ASP A 13 -15.03 2.35 -6.17
CA ASP A 13 -14.66 1.44 -7.26
C ASP A 13 -13.57 0.42 -6.88
N ALA A 14 -12.76 0.69 -5.85
CA ALA A 14 -11.75 -0.22 -5.31
C ALA A 14 -12.39 -1.51 -4.76
N CYS A 15 -13.56 -1.41 -4.13
CA CYS A 15 -14.31 -2.54 -3.59
C CYS A 15 -14.77 -3.54 -4.65
N THR A 16 -14.77 -3.15 -5.92
CA THR A 16 -15.11 -4.03 -7.05
C THR A 16 -13.91 -4.78 -7.63
N LYS A 17 -12.70 -4.44 -7.20
CA LYS A 17 -11.47 -5.02 -7.74
C LYS A 17 -11.13 -6.32 -7.01
N PRO A 18 -10.46 -7.26 -7.70
CA PRO A 18 -9.89 -8.43 -7.04
C PRO A 18 -9.01 -8.02 -5.86
N VAL A 19 -9.25 -8.65 -4.71
CA VAL A 19 -8.43 -8.49 -3.52
C VAL A 19 -7.26 -9.48 -3.61
N ILE A 20 -6.04 -8.99 -3.53
CA ILE A 20 -4.82 -9.78 -3.78
C ILE A 20 -3.98 -10.04 -2.54
N THR A 21 -4.34 -9.41 -1.42
CA THR A 21 -3.70 -9.68 -0.13
C THR A 21 -4.72 -10.15 0.88
N SER A 22 -4.27 -10.84 1.92
CA SER A 22 -5.11 -11.20 3.08
C SER A 22 -4.28 -11.14 4.35
N SER A 23 -4.93 -10.95 5.51
CA SER A 23 -4.27 -11.10 6.80
C SER A 23 -4.12 -12.58 7.14
N THR A 24 -2.97 -12.96 7.68
CA THR A 24 -2.76 -14.31 8.26
C THR A 24 -3.20 -14.38 9.72
N MET A 25 -3.59 -13.24 10.32
CA MET A 25 -4.04 -13.16 11.70
C MET A 25 -5.53 -13.52 11.86
N PRO A 26 -5.94 -14.12 12.98
CA PRO A 26 -7.35 -14.32 13.32
C PRO A 26 -8.09 -12.97 13.45
N HIS A 27 -9.23 -12.85 12.77
CA HIS A 27 -9.99 -11.58 12.70
C HIS A 27 -10.83 -11.25 13.94
N THR A 28 -11.04 -12.20 14.86
CA THR A 28 -11.91 -11.99 16.03
C THR A 28 -11.41 -12.74 17.26
N GLY A 29 -11.62 -12.16 18.44
CA GLY A 29 -11.42 -12.85 19.73
C GLY A 29 -10.02 -12.74 20.33
N LEU A 30 -9.15 -11.89 19.78
CA LEU A 30 -7.84 -11.58 20.35
C LEU A 30 -7.88 -10.25 21.12
N SER A 31 -7.29 -10.26 22.31
CA SER A 31 -6.95 -9.03 23.03
C SER A 31 -5.75 -8.33 22.40
N SER A 32 -5.57 -7.04 22.65
CA SER A 32 -4.40 -6.29 22.18
C SER A 32 -3.06 -6.92 22.58
N ALA A 33 -2.98 -7.51 23.78
CA ALA A 33 -1.78 -8.21 24.25
C ALA A 33 -1.50 -9.50 23.45
N GLN A 34 -2.54 -10.22 23.01
CA GLN A 34 -2.39 -11.39 22.16
C GLN A 34 -2.00 -11.01 20.74
N ILE A 35 -2.56 -9.92 20.21
CA ILE A 35 -2.16 -9.36 18.91
C ILE A 35 -0.67 -8.97 18.94
N ASP A 36 -0.24 -8.22 19.95
CA ASP A 36 1.16 -7.82 20.13
C ASP A 36 2.11 -9.02 20.20
N ALA A 37 1.73 -10.06 20.95
CA ALA A 37 2.54 -11.28 21.06
C ALA A 37 2.69 -12.01 19.71
N ILE A 38 1.62 -12.10 18.91
CA ILE A 38 1.63 -12.74 17.59
C ILE A 38 2.46 -11.91 16.61
N VAL A 39 2.20 -10.61 16.51
CA VAL A 39 2.93 -9.71 15.62
C VAL A 39 4.42 -9.70 15.96
N SER A 40 4.76 -9.58 17.26
CA SER A 40 6.15 -9.62 17.72
C SER A 40 6.86 -10.95 17.40
N ALA A 41 6.15 -12.07 17.44
CA ALA A 41 6.70 -13.36 17.03
C ALA A 41 6.98 -13.41 15.52
N GLN A 42 6.04 -12.96 14.70
CA GLN A 42 6.20 -12.90 13.24
C GLN A 42 7.35 -11.99 12.81
N VAL A 43 7.50 -10.83 13.44
CA VAL A 43 8.64 -9.92 13.22
C VAL A 43 9.98 -10.59 13.56
N ARG A 44 10.07 -11.27 14.71
CA ARG A 44 11.30 -11.98 15.10
C ARG A 44 11.68 -13.07 14.09
N GLU A 45 10.68 -13.71 13.48
CA GLU A 45 10.87 -14.75 12.47
C GLU A 45 10.98 -14.19 11.04
N GLN A 46 10.93 -12.86 10.87
CA GLN A 46 10.93 -12.17 9.57
C GLN A 46 9.80 -12.63 8.63
N LEU A 47 8.68 -13.05 9.23
CA LEU A 47 7.49 -13.48 8.52
C LEU A 47 6.50 -12.32 8.40
N SER A 48 5.85 -12.19 7.24
CA SER A 48 4.78 -11.21 7.05
C SER A 48 3.48 -11.69 7.69
N ILE A 49 2.76 -10.78 8.35
CA ILE A 49 1.38 -11.01 8.82
C ILE A 49 0.35 -10.93 7.67
N TYR A 50 0.84 -10.80 6.43
CA TYR A 50 0.03 -10.71 5.23
C TYR A 50 0.46 -11.76 4.20
N HIS A 51 -0.53 -12.31 3.53
CA HIS A 51 -0.35 -13.16 2.35
C HIS A 51 -0.57 -12.32 1.09
N LEU A 52 0.24 -12.56 0.06
CA LEU A 52 0.10 -11.99 -1.29
C LEU A 52 -0.19 -13.15 -2.26
N ASP A 53 -1.32 -13.08 -2.97
CA ASP A 53 -1.66 -14.07 -4.00
C ASP A 53 -0.83 -13.85 -5.27
N ALA A 54 0.32 -14.52 -5.33
CA ALA A 54 1.22 -14.46 -6.48
C ALA A 54 0.59 -15.05 -7.76
N THR A 55 -0.35 -16.00 -7.63
CA THR A 55 -1.01 -16.60 -8.79
C THR A 55 -1.94 -15.58 -9.44
N LEU A 56 -2.76 -14.90 -8.64
CA LEU A 56 -3.62 -13.84 -9.12
C LEU A 56 -2.81 -12.65 -9.64
N LEU A 57 -1.68 -12.31 -8.99
CA LEU A 57 -0.77 -11.28 -9.47
C LEU A 57 -0.27 -11.62 -10.88
N HIS A 58 0.15 -12.88 -11.07
CA HIS A 58 0.60 -13.41 -12.34
C HIS A 58 -0.45 -13.32 -13.44
N GLN A 59 -1.70 -13.66 -13.13
CA GLN A 59 -2.81 -13.59 -14.09
C GLN A 59 -3.16 -12.15 -14.50
N LEU A 60 -3.08 -11.20 -13.56
CA LEU A 60 -3.50 -9.83 -13.78
C LEU A 60 -2.48 -8.97 -14.54
N GLN A 61 -1.21 -9.39 -14.60
CA GLN A 61 -0.14 -8.72 -15.34
C GLN A 61 -0.14 -7.18 -15.14
N PRO A 62 -0.05 -6.69 -13.88
CA PRO A 62 -0.03 -5.26 -13.63
C PRO A 62 1.21 -4.62 -14.28
N THR A 63 1.11 -3.36 -14.69
CA THR A 63 2.26 -2.59 -15.21
C THR A 63 2.88 -1.67 -14.15
N LEU A 64 2.13 -1.37 -13.09
CA LEU A 64 2.50 -0.54 -11.96
C LEU A 64 1.99 -1.18 -10.67
N ILE A 65 2.86 -1.30 -9.67
CA ILE A 65 2.53 -1.76 -8.32
C ILE A 65 2.87 -0.64 -7.35
N LEU A 66 1.88 -0.19 -6.59
CA LEU A 66 2.06 0.74 -5.48
C LEU A 66 2.18 -0.06 -4.19
N THR A 67 3.22 0.20 -3.41
CA THR A 67 3.46 -0.46 -2.13
C THR A 67 4.01 0.54 -1.12
N GLN A 68 4.13 0.12 0.15
CA GLN A 68 4.75 0.88 1.22
C GLN A 68 5.71 -0.05 1.97
N ALA A 69 6.86 0.47 2.41
CA ALA A 69 7.77 -0.26 3.33
C ALA A 69 8.09 0.55 4.59
N LEU A 70 7.24 1.54 4.95
CA LEU A 70 7.42 2.39 6.13
C LEU A 70 7.38 1.63 7.47
N CYS A 71 6.75 0.47 7.48
CA CYS A 71 6.50 -0.31 8.68
C CYS A 71 6.71 -1.78 8.37
N GLU A 72 7.61 -2.42 9.10
CA GLU A 72 7.96 -3.84 8.95
C GLU A 72 6.76 -4.79 9.20
N VAL A 73 5.70 -4.29 9.84
CA VAL A 73 4.50 -5.07 10.19
C VAL A 73 3.22 -4.64 9.49
N CYS A 74 3.15 -3.44 8.92
CA CYS A 74 1.87 -2.84 8.49
C CYS A 74 1.58 -3.05 7.00
N ALA A 75 2.53 -3.57 6.24
CA ALA A 75 2.39 -3.83 4.82
C ALA A 75 2.98 -5.19 4.45
N VAL A 76 2.61 -5.68 3.27
CA VAL A 76 3.29 -6.84 2.67
C VAL A 76 4.77 -6.49 2.55
N ALA A 77 5.65 -7.38 3.02
CA ALA A 77 7.08 -7.14 3.00
C ALA A 77 7.57 -6.86 1.57
N PHE A 78 8.43 -5.85 1.40
CA PHE A 78 8.91 -5.45 0.07
C PHE A 78 9.58 -6.61 -0.68
N ASP A 79 10.32 -7.47 0.03
CA ASP A 79 10.95 -8.66 -0.54
C ASP A 79 9.93 -9.68 -1.08
N GLN A 80 8.78 -9.82 -0.42
CA GLN A 80 7.69 -10.68 -0.88
C GLN A 80 7.07 -10.14 -2.17
N VAL A 81 6.88 -8.81 -2.26
CA VAL A 81 6.43 -8.15 -3.49
C VAL A 81 7.47 -8.34 -4.61
N ARG A 82 8.75 -8.11 -4.32
CA ARG A 82 9.84 -8.31 -5.27
C ARG A 82 9.93 -9.73 -5.78
N HIS A 83 9.78 -10.71 -4.89
CA HIS A 83 9.82 -12.11 -5.26
C HIS A 83 8.64 -12.50 -6.14
N ALA A 84 7.41 -12.13 -5.75
CA ALA A 84 6.21 -12.38 -6.55
C ALA A 84 6.27 -11.72 -7.93
N VAL A 85 6.94 -10.57 -8.02
CA VAL A 85 7.09 -9.84 -9.28
C VAL A 85 8.14 -10.44 -10.21
N ARG A 86 9.20 -11.07 -9.69
CA ARG A 86 10.20 -11.75 -10.53
C ARG A 86 9.59 -12.83 -11.43
N ASP A 87 8.50 -13.45 -10.97
CA ASP A 87 7.84 -14.54 -11.66
C ASP A 87 6.77 -14.05 -12.66
N LEU A 88 6.51 -12.74 -12.77
CA LEU A 88 5.49 -12.16 -13.65
C LEU A 88 5.83 -12.25 -15.14
N GLY A 89 7.09 -12.48 -15.50
CA GLY A 89 7.58 -12.44 -16.89
C GLY A 89 7.62 -11.03 -17.50
N GLY A 90 6.82 -10.09 -16.99
CA GLY A 90 6.93 -8.66 -17.26
C GLY A 90 7.85 -7.92 -16.26
N GLU A 91 8.21 -6.68 -16.58
CA GLU A 91 8.94 -5.78 -15.69
C GLU A 91 7.99 -4.69 -15.16
N PRO A 92 7.04 -5.01 -14.25
CA PRO A 92 6.17 -4.00 -13.70
C PRO A 92 7.00 -3.00 -12.90
N ARG A 93 6.65 -1.72 -13.05
CA ARG A 93 7.24 -0.68 -12.23
C ARG A 93 6.69 -0.82 -10.81
N ILE A 94 7.56 -1.07 -9.83
CA ILE A 94 7.18 -1.03 -8.42
C ILE A 94 7.54 0.36 -7.88
N LEU A 95 6.57 1.03 -7.29
CA LEU A 95 6.73 2.32 -6.63
C LEU A 95 6.44 2.15 -5.13
N SER A 96 7.50 2.22 -4.32
CA SER A 96 7.38 2.23 -2.86
C SER A 96 7.18 3.68 -2.39
N LEU A 97 6.10 3.93 -1.65
CA LEU A 97 5.72 5.25 -1.16
C LEU A 97 5.96 5.31 0.35
N GLU A 98 6.97 6.06 0.77
CA GLU A 98 7.43 6.07 2.17
C GLU A 98 7.57 7.48 2.75
N PRO A 99 6.50 8.31 2.76
CA PRO A 99 6.58 9.65 3.31
C PRO A 99 6.55 9.64 4.84
N THR A 100 7.42 10.44 5.47
CA THR A 100 7.47 10.64 6.94
C THR A 100 7.08 12.05 7.36
N THR A 101 6.73 12.92 6.40
CA THR A 101 6.30 14.30 6.61
C THR A 101 5.04 14.58 5.79
N LEU A 102 4.29 15.62 6.16
CA LEU A 102 3.13 16.07 5.36
C LEU A 102 3.55 16.50 3.96
N ASP A 103 4.68 17.20 3.83
CA ASP A 103 5.23 17.57 2.52
C ASP A 103 5.57 16.34 1.68
N GLY A 104 6.17 15.31 2.30
CA GLY A 104 6.43 14.03 1.65
C GLY A 104 5.14 13.33 1.18
N ILE A 105 4.03 13.43 1.94
CA ILE A 105 2.73 12.91 1.48
C ILE A 105 2.29 13.63 0.21
N PHE A 106 2.46 14.95 0.11
CA PHE A 106 2.11 15.68 -1.11
C PHE A 106 3.03 15.32 -2.28
N GLU A 107 4.34 15.19 -2.05
CA GLU A 107 5.30 14.75 -3.07
C GLU A 107 4.98 13.34 -3.59
N THR A 108 4.57 12.42 -2.72
CA THR A 108 4.18 11.06 -3.14
C THR A 108 2.88 11.05 -3.96
N ILE A 109 1.91 11.92 -3.66
CA ILE A 109 0.72 12.12 -4.50
C ILE A 109 1.13 12.62 -5.90
N GLU A 110 2.02 13.60 -5.98
CA GLU A 110 2.53 14.13 -7.25
C GLU A 110 3.33 13.08 -8.03
N MET A 111 4.12 12.26 -7.34
CA MET A 111 4.83 11.13 -7.94
C MET A 111 3.85 10.13 -8.56
N VAL A 112 2.80 9.72 -7.83
CA VAL A 112 1.74 8.86 -8.36
C VAL A 112 1.06 9.50 -9.57
N GLY A 113 0.76 10.80 -9.50
CA GLY A 113 0.23 11.56 -10.64
C GLY A 113 1.12 11.48 -11.88
N ALA A 114 2.42 11.71 -11.72
CA ALA A 114 3.37 11.67 -12.82
C ALA A 114 3.47 10.28 -13.47
N VAL A 115 3.53 9.21 -12.67
CA VAL A 115 3.66 7.84 -13.21
C VAL A 115 2.38 7.31 -13.85
N THR A 116 1.23 7.89 -13.50
CA THR A 116 -0.09 7.52 -14.04
C THR A 116 -0.58 8.44 -15.15
N GLY A 117 0.17 9.50 -15.50
CA GLY A 117 -0.24 10.51 -16.49
C GLY A 117 -1.31 11.49 -15.98
N CYS A 118 -1.50 11.57 -14.66
CA CYS A 118 -2.52 12.38 -13.98
C CYS A 118 -1.90 13.61 -13.26
N THR A 119 -0.81 14.18 -13.79
CA THR A 119 -0.06 15.28 -13.15
C THR A 119 -0.93 16.46 -12.75
N ALA A 120 -1.80 16.94 -13.65
CA ALA A 120 -2.67 18.09 -13.36
C ALA A 120 -3.65 17.80 -12.21
N THR A 121 -4.22 16.59 -12.18
CA THR A 121 -5.12 16.15 -11.10
C THR A 121 -4.37 16.08 -9.76
N ALA A 122 -3.15 15.54 -9.76
CA ALA A 122 -2.34 15.45 -8.56
C ALA A 122 -1.96 16.85 -8.02
N GLN A 123 -1.54 17.77 -8.89
CA GLN A 123 -1.20 19.15 -8.50
C GLN A 123 -2.41 19.91 -7.94
N ALA A 124 -3.59 19.76 -8.55
CA ALA A 124 -4.80 20.37 -8.03
C ALA A 124 -5.16 19.82 -6.64
N LEU A 125 -5.03 18.50 -6.44
CA LEU A 125 -5.26 17.85 -5.16
C LEU A 125 -4.27 18.32 -4.09
N THR A 126 -2.97 18.30 -4.37
CA THR A 126 -1.95 18.72 -3.39
C THR A 126 -2.07 20.19 -3.03
N SER A 127 -2.41 21.05 -4.00
CA SER A 127 -2.69 22.48 -3.74
C SER A 127 -3.84 22.65 -2.74
N SER A 128 -4.96 21.98 -2.98
CA SER A 128 -6.12 22.02 -2.07
C SER A 128 -5.81 21.44 -0.68
N LEU A 129 -5.03 20.35 -0.61
CA LEU A 129 -4.63 19.77 0.67
C LEU A 129 -3.67 20.67 1.47
N ARG A 130 -2.74 21.36 0.80
CA ARG A 130 -1.83 22.33 1.43
C ARG A 130 -2.60 23.52 2.02
N GLU A 131 -3.59 24.03 1.31
CA GLU A 131 -4.49 25.08 1.82
C GLU A 131 -5.26 24.64 3.07
N ARG A 132 -5.75 23.39 3.09
CA ARG A 132 -6.42 22.81 4.26
C ARG A 132 -5.48 22.71 5.47
N VAL A 133 -4.23 22.29 5.26
CA VAL A 133 -3.22 22.24 6.33
C VAL A 133 -2.91 23.65 6.85
N ALA A 134 -2.69 24.61 5.96
CA ALA A 134 -2.43 26.01 6.34
C ALA A 134 -3.58 26.60 7.19
N THR A 135 -4.83 26.27 6.83
CA THR A 135 -6.02 26.69 7.60
C THR A 135 -6.00 26.15 9.03
N VAL A 136 -5.54 24.90 9.23
CA VAL A 136 -5.45 24.29 10.57
C VAL A 136 -4.29 24.89 11.37
N GLN A 137 -3.15 25.19 10.73
CA GLN A 137 -1.98 25.79 11.40
C GLN A 137 -2.23 27.21 11.93
N GLN A 138 -3.23 27.91 11.40
CA GLN A 138 -3.62 29.26 11.82
C GLN A 138 -4.67 29.27 12.95
N ARG A 139 -5.09 28.11 13.45
CA ARG A 139 -6.01 27.95 14.58
C ARG A 139 -5.26 27.66 15.86
#